data_AF-A0ABD0NU94-F1
#
_entry.id   AF-A0ABD0NU94-F1
#
_cell.length_a   1.000
_cell.length_b   1.000
_cell.length_c   1.000
_cell.angle_alpha   90.00
_cell.angle_beta   90.00
_cell.angle_gamma   90.00
#
_symmetry.space_group_name_H-M   'P 1'
#
loop_
_entity.id
_entity.type
_entity.pdbx_description
1 polymer ?
#
loop_
_entity_poly.entity_id
_entity_poly.type
_entity_poly.pdbx_seq_one_letter_code
_entity_poly.pdbx_strand_id
1 'polypeptide(L)' 'IVDSSGLRLYYSPSLRRYDAGVIETGVWVSLYHMLPPGIQDYITEGHCTQECLQE' A
#
# COMPACT_ATOMS: atom_id res chain seq x y z
N ILE A 1 -5.21 23.74 19.78
CA ILE A 1 -5.32 22.25 19.76
C ILE A 1 -3.91 21.72 19.55
N VAL A 2 -3.45 20.76 20.37
CA VAL A 2 -2.15 20.09 20.22
C VAL A 2 -2.42 18.65 19.82
N ASP A 3 -1.88 18.21 18.68
CA ASP A 3 -1.94 16.82 18.25
C ASP A 3 -0.88 15.99 18.99
N SER A 4 -1.22 14.75 19.32
CA SER A 4 -0.34 13.80 20.04
C SER A 4 -0.51 12.38 19.47
N SER A 5 -0.76 12.28 18.17
CA SER A 5 -0.95 11.02 17.45
C SER A 5 0.38 10.29 17.21
N GLY A 6 0.35 8.96 17.10
CA GLY A 6 1.54 8.15 16.83
C GLY A 6 1.27 6.64 16.88
N LEU A 7 2.35 5.86 16.74
CA LEU A 7 2.30 4.39 16.79
C LEU A 7 3.16 3.85 17.93
N ARG A 8 2.73 2.74 18.54
CA ARG A 8 3.53 1.97 19.51
C ARG A 8 3.79 0.59 18.94
N LEU A 9 5.07 0.22 18.84
CA LEU A 9 5.50 -1.07 18.33
C LEU A 9 5.81 -2.02 19.49
N TYR A 10 5.39 -3.28 19.34
CA TYR A 10 5.71 -4.37 20.25
C TYR A 10 6.58 -5.38 19.51
N TYR A 11 7.71 -5.74 20.08
CA TYR A 11 8.69 -6.64 19.45
C TYR A 11 9.11 -7.76 20.41
N SER A 12 9.70 -8.82 19.87
CA SER A 12 10.26 -9.94 20.64
C SER A 12 11.78 -9.97 20.45
N PRO A 13 12.56 -10.28 21.51
CA PRO A 13 14.01 -10.48 21.36
C PRO A 13 14.35 -11.81 20.65
N SER A 14 13.41 -12.74 20.56
CA SER A 14 13.60 -14.05 19.91
C SER A 14 13.16 -14.00 18.45
N LEU A 15 14.06 -14.39 17.54
CA LEU A 15 13.75 -14.48 16.12
C LEU A 15 12.74 -15.60 15.87
N ARG A 16 11.72 -15.32 15.07
CA ARG A 16 10.70 -16.30 14.66
C ARG A 16 11.18 -17.09 13.45
N ARG A 17 10.54 -18.24 13.20
CA ARG A 17 10.89 -19.11 12.07
C ARG A 17 10.72 -18.44 10.70
N TYR A 18 9.75 -17.54 10.56
CA TYR A 18 9.42 -16.88 9.31
C TYR A 18 9.46 -15.37 9.49
N ASP A 19 9.96 -14.69 8.46
CA ASP A 19 9.99 -13.24 8.40
C ASP A 19 8.61 -12.70 8.01
N ALA A 20 8.29 -11.52 8.53
CA ALA A 20 7.11 -10.78 8.13
C ALA A 20 7.42 -9.89 6.93
N GLY A 21 6.53 -9.88 5.94
CA GLY A 21 6.57 -8.96 4.80
C GLY A 21 5.38 -7.99 4.83
N VAL A 22 5.52 -6.88 4.12
CA VAL A 22 4.42 -5.95 3.84
C VAL A 22 4.20 -5.97 2.33
N ILE A 23 2.94 -6.13 1.91
CA ILE A 23 2.54 -6.06 0.51
C ILE A 23 1.60 -4.88 0.30
N GLU A 24 1.91 -4.03 -0.68
CA GLU A 24 1.04 -2.97 -1.16
C GLU A 24 0.56 -3.35 -2.57
N THR A 25 -0.76 -3.36 -2.77
CA THR A 25 -1.37 -3.73 -4.05
C THR A 25 -2.39 -2.68 -4.47
N GLY A 26 -2.41 -2.33 -5.75
CA GLY A 26 -3.36 -1.37 -6.29
C GLY A 26 -2.70 -0.43 -7.28
N VAL A 27 -3.35 0.70 -7.55
CA VAL A 27 -2.79 1.74 -8.42
C VAL A 27 -1.98 2.71 -7.61
N TRP A 28 -0.74 2.92 -8.05
CA TRP A 28 0.15 3.89 -7.47
C TRP A 28 -0.37 5.32 -7.66
N VAL A 29 -0.36 6.11 -6.59
CA VAL A 29 -0.74 7.53 -6.66
C VAL A 29 0.35 8.30 -7.41
N SER A 30 0.04 8.76 -8.62
CA SER A 30 0.93 9.58 -9.43
C SER A 30 0.18 10.67 -10.18
N LEU A 31 0.92 11.63 -10.74
CA LEU A 31 0.39 12.66 -11.62
C LEU A 31 -0.25 12.09 -12.91
N TYR A 32 0.01 10.82 -13.22
CA TYR A 32 -0.57 10.13 -14.37
C TYR A 32 -1.88 9.41 -14.04
N HIS A 33 -2.23 9.30 -12.76
CA HIS A 33 -3.52 8.74 -12.34
C HIS A 33 -4.55 9.86 -12.20
N MET A 34 -5.26 10.17 -13.31
CA MET A 34 -6.19 11.30 -13.39
C MET A 34 -7.63 10.85 -13.58
N LEU A 35 -8.54 11.48 -12.83
CA LEU A 35 -9.98 11.32 -12.97
C LEU A 35 -10.55 12.50 -13.77
N PRO A 36 -11.23 12.26 -14.91
CA PRO A 36 -11.89 13.32 -15.67
C PRO A 36 -12.98 14.03 -14.85
N PRO A 37 -13.15 15.35 -14.99
CA PRO A 37 -14.21 16.08 -14.30
C PRO A 37 -15.60 15.68 -14.80
N GLY A 38 -16.59 15.61 -13.90
CA GLY A 38 -18.00 15.41 -14.25
C GLY A 38 -18.44 13.96 -14.44
N ILE A 39 -17.57 12.98 -14.17
CA ILE A 39 -17.93 11.56 -14.20
C ILE A 39 -18.67 11.17 -12.91
N GLN A 40 -19.70 10.33 -13.01
CA GLN A 40 -20.43 9.82 -11.85
C GLN A 40 -19.73 8.60 -11.22
N ASP A 41 -19.19 7.71 -12.06
CA ASP A 41 -18.50 6.49 -11.64
C ASP A 41 -17.18 6.33 -12.42
N TYR A 42 -16.15 5.81 -11.74
CA TYR A 42 -14.85 5.49 -12.33
C TYR A 42 -14.25 4.28 -11.65
N ILE A 43 -13.61 3.42 -12.43
CA ILE A 43 -12.92 2.23 -11.92
C ILE A 43 -11.43 2.39 -12.16
N THR A 44 -10.67 2.31 -11.06
CA THR A 44 -9.21 2.28 -11.04
C THR A 44 -8.75 0.87 -10.74
N GLU A 45 -7.95 0.26 -11.62
CA GLU A 45 -7.45 -1.10 -11.41
C GLU A 45 -5.91 -1.13 -11.47
N GLY A 46 -5.32 -1.72 -10.44
CA GLY A 46 -3.89 -1.98 -10.37
C GLY A 46 -3.65 -3.47 -10.53
N HIS A 47 -2.73 -3.83 -11.43
CA HIS A 47 -2.43 -5.22 -11.77
C HIS A 47 -0.96 -5.50 -11.46
N CYS A 48 -0.69 -6.59 -10.75
CA CYS A 48 0.66 -7.14 -10.63
C CYS A 48 0.84 -8.13 -11.79
N THR A 49 1.76 -7.81 -12.71
CA THR A 49 2.11 -8.72 -13.80
C THR A 49 2.90 -9.91 -13.26
N GLN A 50 3.10 -10.94 -14.07
CA GLN A 50 3.82 -12.12 -13.61
C GLN A 50 5.28 -11.80 -13.24
N GLU A 51 5.87 -10.81 -13.89
CA GLU A 51 7.21 -10.29 -13.59
C GLU A 51 7.26 -9.62 -12.21
N CYS A 52 6.16 -9.01 -11.76
CA CYS A 52 6.06 -8.40 -10.42
C CYS A 52 6.11 -9.45 -9.28
N LEU A 53 5.87 -10.73 -9.58
CA LEU A 53 5.98 -11.85 -8.64
C LEU A 53 7.35 -12.57 -8.72
N GLN A 54 8.24 -12.15 -9.62
CA GLN A 54 9.58 -12.73 -9.75
C GLN A 54 10.55 -11.95 -8.86
N GLU A 55 11.34 -12.68 -8.06
CA GLU A 55 12.47 -12.12 -7.29
C GLU A 55 13.71 -11.91 -8.17
#